data_AF-A0A4R5EEY7-F1
#
_entry.id   AF-A0A4R5EEY7-F1
#
_cell.length_a   1.000
_cell.length_b   1.000
_cell.length_c   1.000
_cell.angle_alpha   90.00
_cell.angle_beta   90.00
_cell.angle_gamma   90.00
#
_symmetry.space_group_name_H-M   'P 1'
#
loop_
_entity.id
_entity.type
_entity.pdbx_description
1 polymer ?
#
loop_
_entity_poly.entity_id
_entity_poly.type
_entity_poly.pdbx_seq_one_letter_code
_entity_poly.pdbx_strand_id
1 'polypeptide(L)'
;MGITDAAARQAAADLGWTPVQARAFLEKQVRGAGRVVSSDQLPAPYKGRRSKTGRFLLVDGVLLLPLAVDRRDASGFAATGCVVLDTYLRANGRGKRHIDPFALSGAELMGQVRLTEHAVERYQQRTGGRADPKAAEEQMRWVLGRDARAVRRRPRWTNSSNTADFFLIAGGNDGEEEFCLPISRQGGGAKPFEALTLLHRSMPLFGLSSAELARRVAFSKEVLAAFDRLYPGEGSTASRFTETIALHGRLEWHPPSGHARHHGARFYVVAGPVFIPVAWKKNSQVPLLALGVESTRVPLRRRLVAWLRQRFSLRVT
;
A
#
# COMPACT_ATOMS: atom_id res chain seq x y z
N MET A 1 -23.78 28.62 15.00
CA MET A 1 -23.01 27.53 14.35
C MET A 1 -22.81 26.41 15.34
N GLY A 2 -23.25 25.20 15.03
CA GLY A 2 -23.11 24.03 15.91
C GLY A 2 -21.72 23.38 15.84
N ILE A 3 -21.28 22.75 16.94
CA ILE A 3 -20.05 21.94 16.99
C ILE A 3 -20.43 20.50 17.33
N THR A 4 -20.16 19.57 16.41
CA THR A 4 -20.45 18.15 16.61
C THR A 4 -19.47 17.49 17.59
N ASP A 5 -19.85 16.36 18.18
CA ASP A 5 -18.93 15.58 19.04
C ASP A 5 -17.72 15.05 18.26
N ALA A 6 -17.86 14.81 16.96
CA ALA A 6 -16.76 14.42 16.09
C ALA A 6 -15.70 15.54 15.98
N ALA A 7 -16.13 16.78 15.76
CA ALA A 7 -15.23 17.93 15.74
C ALA A 7 -14.54 18.15 17.09
N ALA A 8 -15.28 18.05 18.19
CA ALA A 8 -14.74 18.18 19.54
C ALA A 8 -13.69 17.08 19.84
N ARG A 9 -13.95 15.82 19.46
CA ARG A 9 -12.99 14.71 19.64
C ARG A 9 -11.73 14.87 18.79
N GLN A 10 -11.84 15.35 17.56
CA GLN A 10 -10.67 15.60 16.71
C GLN A 10 -9.80 16.72 17.29
N ALA A 11 -10.39 17.84 17.70
CA ALA A 11 -9.66 18.92 18.38
C ALA A 11 -9.03 18.45 19.69
N ALA A 12 -9.74 17.64 20.49
CA ALA A 12 -9.23 17.06 21.72
C ALA A 12 -7.98 16.21 21.48
N ALA A 13 -7.98 15.38 20.43
CA ALA A 13 -6.84 14.56 20.05
C ALA A 13 -5.63 15.41 19.62
N ASP A 14 -5.84 16.45 18.81
CA ASP A 14 -4.77 17.34 18.34
C ASP A 14 -4.19 18.20 19.48
N LEU A 15 -5.02 18.60 20.44
CA LEU A 15 -4.64 19.48 21.54
C LEU A 15 -4.18 18.72 22.78
N GLY A 16 -4.41 17.40 22.90
CA GLY A 16 -4.17 16.66 24.14
C GLY A 16 -5.10 17.09 25.28
N TRP A 17 -6.37 17.39 24.95
CA TRP A 17 -7.39 17.86 25.88
C TRP A 17 -8.54 16.86 26.01
N THR A 18 -9.42 17.08 27.00
CA THR A 18 -10.69 16.36 27.04
C THR A 18 -11.65 16.89 25.96
N PRO A 19 -12.61 16.08 25.47
CA PRO A 19 -13.62 16.55 24.52
C PRO A 19 -14.42 17.78 25.00
N VAL A 20 -14.63 17.90 26.32
CA VAL A 20 -15.33 19.05 26.93
C VAL A 20 -14.48 20.32 26.80
N GLN A 21 -13.20 20.25 27.15
CA GLN A 21 -12.26 21.37 27.00
C GLN A 21 -12.11 21.78 25.54
N ALA A 22 -11.99 20.81 24.64
CA ALA A 22 -11.90 21.06 23.21
C ALA A 22 -13.17 21.71 22.64
N ARG A 23 -14.36 21.24 23.04
CA ARG A 23 -15.63 21.87 22.64
C ARG A 23 -15.70 23.33 23.09
N ALA A 24 -15.40 23.62 24.35
CA ALA A 24 -15.40 25.00 24.86
C ALA A 24 -14.41 25.90 24.10
N PHE A 25 -13.23 25.38 23.77
CA PHE A 25 -12.25 26.08 22.94
C PHE A 25 -12.79 26.36 21.53
N LEU A 26 -13.35 25.35 20.86
CA LEU A 26 -13.94 25.52 19.52
C LEU A 26 -15.05 26.57 19.54
N GLU A 27 -15.94 26.52 20.52
CA GLU A 27 -17.02 27.51 20.68
C GLU A 27 -16.48 28.94 20.82
N LYS A 28 -15.40 29.12 21.61
CA LYS A 28 -14.73 30.41 21.76
C LYS A 28 -14.14 30.91 20.44
N GLN A 29 -13.43 30.04 19.70
CA GLN A 29 -12.80 30.41 18.43
C GLN A 29 -13.82 30.76 17.35
N VAL A 30 -14.92 29.99 17.28
CA VAL A 30 -16.01 30.22 16.32
C VAL A 30 -16.69 31.57 16.55
N ARG A 31 -16.86 31.99 17.82
CA ARG A 31 -17.46 33.29 18.16
C ARG A 31 -16.54 34.48 17.90
N GLY A 32 -15.21 34.29 18.01
CA GLY A 32 -14.26 35.40 18.07
C GLY A 32 -13.57 35.77 16.75
N ALA A 33 -13.31 34.80 15.85
CA ALA A 33 -12.39 35.06 14.73
C ALA A 33 -12.57 34.12 13.51
N GLY A 34 -13.69 33.42 13.39
CA GLY A 34 -13.92 32.49 12.27
C GLY A 34 -14.50 33.19 11.03
N ARG A 35 -13.88 32.98 9.86
CA ARG A 35 -14.47 33.33 8.55
C ARG A 35 -14.91 32.09 7.79
N VAL A 36 -16.07 32.16 7.13
CA VAL A 36 -16.52 31.09 6.25
C VAL A 36 -15.84 31.26 4.89
N VAL A 37 -15.15 30.22 4.43
CA VAL A 37 -14.37 30.22 3.18
C VAL A 37 -14.70 28.98 2.35
N SER A 38 -14.52 29.07 1.03
CA SER A 38 -14.62 27.93 0.12
C SER A 38 -13.30 27.13 0.06
N SER A 39 -13.38 25.92 -0.49
CA SER A 39 -12.25 24.98 -0.59
C SER A 39 -10.99 25.54 -1.29
N ASP A 40 -11.17 26.40 -2.28
CA ASP A 40 -10.13 27.04 -3.08
C ASP A 40 -9.45 28.22 -2.36
N GLN A 41 -10.13 28.78 -1.35
CA GLN A 41 -9.64 29.89 -0.52
C GLN A 41 -8.88 29.42 0.73
N LEU A 42 -8.77 28.11 0.94
CA LEU A 42 -8.04 27.56 2.08
C LEU A 42 -6.53 27.77 1.95
N PRO A 43 -5.82 28.05 3.06
CA PRO A 43 -4.37 28.15 3.05
C PRO A 43 -3.75 26.80 2.67
N ALA A 44 -2.57 26.83 2.04
CA ALA A 44 -1.78 25.63 1.86
C ALA A 44 -1.39 25.03 3.24
N PRO A 45 -1.40 23.70 3.40
CA PRO A 45 -1.64 22.65 2.41
C PRO A 45 -3.12 22.20 2.30
N TYR A 46 -4.07 22.96 2.85
CA TYR A 46 -5.48 22.56 2.96
C TYR A 46 -6.34 22.93 1.74
N LYS A 47 -5.79 23.67 0.78
CA LYS A 47 -6.44 24.03 -0.49
C LYS A 47 -6.98 22.78 -1.21
N GLY A 48 -8.24 22.84 -1.65
CA GLY A 48 -8.90 21.72 -2.34
C GLY A 48 -9.52 20.66 -1.43
N ARG A 49 -9.46 20.81 -0.10
CA ARG A 49 -10.17 19.91 0.83
C ARG A 49 -11.68 19.94 0.59
N ARG A 50 -12.33 18.79 0.73
CA ARG A 50 -13.79 18.65 0.56
C ARG A 50 -14.52 18.72 1.89
N SER A 51 -15.66 19.39 1.89
CA SER A 51 -16.67 19.34 2.96
C SER A 51 -18.04 19.09 2.32
N LYS A 52 -19.05 18.72 3.13
CA LYS A 52 -20.38 18.38 2.61
C LYS A 52 -21.07 19.57 1.94
N THR A 53 -20.73 20.79 2.32
CA THR A 53 -21.26 22.03 1.73
C THR A 53 -20.26 22.74 0.82
N GLY A 54 -19.04 22.20 0.66
CA GLY A 54 -17.92 22.90 0.01
C GLY A 54 -17.37 24.10 0.81
N ARG A 55 -17.90 24.35 2.01
CA ARG A 55 -17.53 25.46 2.90
C ARG A 55 -16.82 25.00 4.16
N PHE A 56 -16.00 25.88 4.70
CA PHE A 56 -15.24 25.69 5.92
C PHE A 56 -15.32 26.94 6.78
N LEU A 57 -15.31 26.79 8.11
CA LEU A 57 -14.91 27.90 8.98
C LEU A 57 -13.40 27.85 9.16
N LEU A 58 -12.72 28.92 8.80
CA LEU A 58 -11.29 29.12 9.01
C LEU A 58 -11.08 30.16 10.10
N VAL A 59 -10.30 29.80 11.11
CA VAL A 59 -9.75 30.73 12.10
C VAL A 59 -8.26 30.82 11.80
N ASP A 60 -7.83 31.98 11.32
CA ASP A 60 -6.50 32.15 10.74
C ASP A 60 -5.39 31.74 11.70
N GLY A 61 -4.51 30.85 11.22
CA GLY A 61 -3.40 30.30 12.02
C GLY A 61 -3.80 29.31 13.12
N VAL A 62 -5.09 29.14 13.43
CA VAL A 62 -5.59 28.32 14.56
C VAL A 62 -6.25 27.02 14.14
N LEU A 63 -7.34 27.07 13.39
CA LEU A 63 -8.11 25.86 13.07
C LEU A 63 -8.95 25.98 11.80
N LEU A 64 -9.31 24.83 11.25
CA LEU A 64 -10.18 24.66 10.09
C LEU A 64 -11.33 23.69 10.44
N LEU A 65 -12.58 24.10 10.22
CA LEU A 65 -13.78 23.30 10.49
C LEU A 65 -14.57 23.03 9.19
N PRO A 66 -14.62 21.80 8.67
CA PRO A 66 -15.53 21.45 7.58
C PRO A 66 -17.00 21.57 8.01
N LEU A 67 -17.78 22.30 7.22
CA LEU A 67 -19.18 22.58 7.52
C LEU A 67 -20.13 21.59 6.83
N ALA A 68 -21.26 21.35 7.48
CA ALA A 68 -22.46 20.74 6.91
C ALA A 68 -23.68 21.56 7.32
N VAL A 69 -24.80 21.40 6.59
CA VAL A 69 -26.09 21.95 7.01
C VAL A 69 -26.49 21.26 8.33
N ASP A 70 -26.83 22.06 9.34
CA ASP A 70 -27.33 21.52 10.61
C ASP A 70 -28.77 21.01 10.39
N ARG A 71 -29.03 19.77 10.81
CA ARG A 71 -30.37 19.18 10.71
C ARG A 71 -31.30 19.68 11.81
N ARG A 72 -30.76 20.26 12.88
CA ARG A 72 -31.52 20.78 14.03
C ARG A 72 -31.93 22.24 13.85
N ASP A 73 -31.20 22.95 12.99
CA ASP A 73 -31.46 24.33 12.62
C ASP A 73 -31.21 24.46 11.11
N ALA A 74 -32.28 24.43 10.32
CA ALA A 74 -32.21 24.44 8.85
C ALA A 74 -31.54 25.70 8.29
N SER A 75 -31.39 26.75 9.10
CA SER A 75 -30.69 28.00 8.73
C SER A 75 -29.20 28.01 9.12
N GLY A 76 -28.75 27.00 9.88
CA GLY A 76 -27.43 26.96 10.50
C GLY A 76 -26.44 25.97 9.86
N PHE A 77 -25.15 26.25 10.02
CA PHE A 77 -24.08 25.29 9.76
C PHE A 77 -23.64 24.59 11.06
N ALA A 78 -23.23 23.33 10.93
CA ALA A 78 -22.54 22.57 11.96
C ALA A 78 -21.15 22.13 11.50
N ALA A 79 -20.15 22.31 12.37
CA ALA A 79 -18.80 21.80 12.17
C ALA A 79 -18.77 20.28 12.37
N THR A 80 -18.49 19.55 11.30
CA THR A 80 -18.50 18.07 11.26
C THR A 80 -17.15 17.43 11.58
N GLY A 81 -16.11 18.25 11.65
CA GLY A 81 -14.76 17.87 12.03
C GLY A 81 -13.96 19.10 12.47
N CYS A 82 -12.72 18.87 12.89
CA CYS A 82 -11.77 19.92 13.21
C CYS A 82 -10.35 19.51 12.76
N VAL A 83 -9.61 20.48 12.23
CA VAL A 83 -8.17 20.38 12.02
C VAL A 83 -7.54 21.56 12.76
N VAL A 84 -6.73 21.29 13.78
CA VAL A 84 -5.92 22.34 14.41
C VAL A 84 -4.70 22.59 13.53
N LEU A 85 -4.45 23.85 13.19
CA LEU A 85 -3.35 24.20 12.30
C LEU A 85 -2.01 24.06 13.02
N ASP A 86 -1.01 23.53 12.31
CA ASP A 86 0.31 23.27 12.88
C ASP A 86 0.99 24.56 13.38
N THR A 87 0.68 25.70 12.77
CA THR A 87 1.13 27.03 13.22
C THR A 87 0.74 27.30 14.68
N TYR A 88 -0.52 27.03 15.05
CA TYR A 88 -0.99 27.18 16.43
C TYR A 88 -0.40 26.13 17.36
N LEU A 89 -0.33 24.87 16.91
CA LEU A 89 0.28 23.82 17.72
C LEU A 89 1.72 24.19 18.08
N ARG A 90 2.54 24.61 17.11
CA ARG A 90 3.93 25.06 17.34
C ARG A 90 4.03 26.25 18.28
N ALA A 91 3.21 27.28 18.06
CA ALA A 91 3.18 28.47 18.92
C ALA A 91 2.87 28.12 20.39
N ASN A 92 2.15 27.02 20.63
CA ASN A 92 1.77 26.55 21.95
C ASN A 92 2.63 25.37 22.45
N GLY A 93 3.80 25.12 21.86
CA GLY A 93 4.71 24.05 22.27
C GLY A 93 4.17 22.63 22.04
N ARG A 94 3.09 22.49 21.26
CA ARG A 94 2.41 21.23 20.90
C ARG A 94 2.61 20.84 19.44
N GLY A 95 3.35 21.66 18.70
CA GLY A 95 3.68 21.40 17.31
C GLY A 95 4.47 20.11 17.20
N LYS A 96 4.17 19.31 16.19
CA LYS A 96 4.99 18.13 15.91
C LYS A 96 6.42 18.64 15.67
N ARG A 97 7.42 18.08 16.38
CA ARG A 97 8.84 18.32 16.08
C ARG A 97 9.01 18.16 14.57
N HIS A 98 9.63 19.14 13.90
CA HIS A 98 9.85 19.05 12.47
C HIS A 98 10.84 17.91 12.23
N ILE A 99 10.31 16.73 11.90
CA ILE A 99 11.10 15.56 11.54
C ILE A 99 11.44 15.72 10.06
N ASP A 100 12.74 15.79 9.77
CA ASP A 100 13.22 15.71 8.39
C ASP A 100 13.28 14.24 7.95
N PRO A 101 12.39 13.78 7.04
CA PRO A 101 12.40 12.39 6.61
C PRO A 101 13.67 12.02 5.85
N PHE A 102 14.41 13.00 5.30
CA PHE A 102 15.64 12.76 4.52
C PHE A 102 16.86 12.53 5.41
N ALA A 103 16.77 12.86 6.70
CA ALA A 103 17.81 12.59 7.69
C ALA A 103 17.66 11.21 8.36
N LEU A 104 16.54 10.51 8.13
CA LEU A 104 16.25 9.21 8.73
C LEU A 104 16.41 8.09 7.70
N SER A 105 16.59 6.86 8.19
CA SER A 105 16.61 5.67 7.35
C SER A 105 16.09 4.43 8.08
N GLY A 106 15.85 3.35 7.33
CA GLY A 106 15.45 2.04 7.81
C GLY A 106 14.27 2.10 8.78
N ALA A 107 14.42 1.41 9.91
CA ALA A 107 13.39 1.23 10.91
C ALA A 107 13.03 2.56 11.60
N GLU A 108 13.98 3.48 11.75
CA GLU A 108 13.74 4.80 12.34
C GLU A 108 12.77 5.61 11.48
N LEU A 109 13.03 5.67 10.17
CA LEU A 109 12.15 6.34 9.21
C LEU A 109 10.77 5.66 9.15
N MET A 110 10.73 4.33 9.05
CA MET A 110 9.47 3.58 9.08
C MET A 110 8.70 3.78 10.38
N GLY A 111 9.40 4.01 11.49
CA GLY A 111 8.85 4.40 12.78
C GLY A 111 8.09 5.73 12.74
N GLN A 112 8.35 6.61 11.76
CA GLN A 112 7.63 7.88 11.59
C GLN A 112 6.48 7.82 10.59
N VAL A 113 6.23 6.64 10.00
CA VAL A 113 5.28 6.46 8.91
C VAL A 113 4.07 5.66 9.39
N ARG A 114 2.89 6.25 9.22
CA ARG A 114 1.62 5.53 9.25
C ARG A 114 1.44 4.79 7.93
N LEU A 115 1.32 3.47 8.00
CA LEU A 115 0.92 2.66 6.87
C LEU A 115 -0.61 2.69 6.78
N THR A 116 -1.14 3.15 5.66
CA THR A 116 -2.59 3.10 5.43
C THR A 116 -3.04 1.67 5.20
N GLU A 117 -4.31 1.39 5.50
CA GLU A 117 -4.95 0.12 5.14
C GLU A 117 -4.71 -0.22 3.67
N HIS A 118 -4.90 0.76 2.78
CA HIS A 118 -4.65 0.58 1.35
C HIS A 118 -3.20 0.18 1.03
N ALA A 119 -2.21 0.77 1.69
CA ALA A 119 -0.80 0.39 1.49
C ALA A 119 -0.54 -1.06 1.94
N VAL A 120 -1.13 -1.48 3.06
CA VAL A 120 -1.02 -2.85 3.59
C VAL A 120 -1.71 -3.86 2.68
N GLU A 121 -2.92 -3.56 2.20
CA GLU A 121 -3.63 -4.39 1.21
C GLU A 121 -2.79 -4.59 -0.06
N ARG A 122 -2.20 -3.52 -0.59
CA ARG A 122 -1.32 -3.61 -1.76
C ARG A 122 -0.06 -4.42 -1.47
N TYR A 123 0.48 -4.36 -0.26
CA TYR A 123 1.58 -5.21 0.16
C TYR A 123 1.17 -6.70 0.18
N GLN A 124 0.03 -7.03 0.79
CA GLN A 124 -0.49 -8.40 0.85
C GLN A 124 -0.69 -8.96 -0.56
N GLN A 125 -1.39 -8.22 -1.43
CA GLN A 125 -1.69 -8.62 -2.82
C GLN A 125 -0.42 -8.91 -3.65
N ARG A 126 0.68 -8.19 -3.39
CA ARG A 126 1.87 -8.20 -4.25
C ARG A 126 3.05 -8.96 -3.69
N THR A 127 3.06 -9.23 -2.39
CA THR A 127 4.16 -9.99 -1.76
C THR A 127 3.67 -11.31 -1.19
N GLY A 128 2.34 -11.47 -1.09
CA GLY A 128 1.74 -12.59 -0.40
C GLY A 128 2.09 -12.54 1.06
N GLY A 129 2.06 -11.31 1.62
CA GLY A 129 2.15 -11.08 3.04
C GLY A 129 1.05 -11.81 3.80
N ARG A 130 1.14 -11.79 5.13
CA ARG A 130 0.17 -12.45 6.00
C ARG A 130 -1.27 -12.02 5.68
N ALA A 131 -2.23 -12.92 5.81
CA ALA A 131 -3.64 -12.62 5.52
C ALA A 131 -4.27 -11.65 6.54
N ASP A 132 -3.86 -11.74 7.81
CA ASP A 132 -4.27 -10.78 8.84
C ASP A 132 -3.64 -9.40 8.58
N PRO A 133 -4.43 -8.31 8.51
CA PRO A 133 -3.93 -6.98 8.19
C PRO A 133 -2.90 -6.44 9.18
N LYS A 134 -3.05 -6.71 10.49
CA LYS A 134 -2.09 -6.23 11.50
C LYS A 134 -0.76 -6.94 11.36
N ALA A 135 -0.80 -8.27 11.23
CA ALA A 135 0.40 -9.06 11.01
C ALA A 135 1.07 -8.75 9.66
N ALA A 136 0.28 -8.36 8.64
CA ALA A 136 0.81 -7.88 7.37
C ALA A 136 1.48 -6.51 7.50
N GLU A 137 0.90 -5.59 8.28
CA GLU A 137 1.52 -4.30 8.59
C GLU A 137 2.87 -4.51 9.30
N GLU A 138 2.92 -5.37 10.32
CA GLU A 138 4.15 -5.71 11.04
C GLU A 138 5.21 -6.32 10.11
N GLN A 139 4.79 -7.27 9.26
CA GLN A 139 5.67 -7.87 8.26
C GLN A 139 6.19 -6.82 7.27
N MET A 140 5.32 -5.93 6.79
CA MET A 140 5.67 -4.85 5.89
C MET A 140 6.67 -3.90 6.54
N ARG A 141 6.47 -3.51 7.81
CA ARG A 141 7.42 -2.70 8.58
C ARG A 141 8.78 -3.38 8.71
N TRP A 142 8.80 -4.69 9.00
CA TRP A 142 10.03 -5.45 9.11
C TRP A 142 10.78 -5.54 7.79
N VAL A 143 10.07 -5.77 6.67
CA VAL A 143 10.70 -5.83 5.34
C VAL A 143 11.26 -4.46 4.93
N LEU A 144 10.44 -3.41 5.01
CA LEU A 144 10.83 -2.07 4.56
C LEU A 144 11.83 -1.41 5.51
N GLY A 145 11.73 -1.67 6.82
CA GLY A 145 12.58 -1.08 7.84
C GLY A 145 14.05 -1.51 7.77
N ARG A 146 14.41 -2.45 6.90
CA ARG A 146 15.81 -2.82 6.67
C ARG A 146 16.60 -1.72 5.97
N ASP A 147 16.01 -1.09 4.97
CA ASP A 147 16.73 -0.21 4.05
C ASP A 147 15.91 0.98 3.52
N ALA A 148 14.73 1.21 4.10
CA ALA A 148 13.86 2.34 3.71
C ALA A 148 14.61 3.67 3.76
N ARG A 149 14.49 4.47 2.70
CA ARG A 149 14.99 5.84 2.68
C ARG A 149 14.01 6.77 1.98
N ALA A 150 14.00 8.03 2.37
CA ALA A 150 13.20 9.05 1.72
C ALA A 150 13.93 9.64 0.50
N VAL A 151 13.19 9.86 -0.58
CA VAL A 151 13.67 10.56 -1.78
C VAL A 151 12.68 11.61 -2.22
N ARG A 152 13.21 12.73 -2.73
CA ARG A 152 12.40 13.85 -3.21
C ARG A 152 11.76 13.55 -4.57
N ARG A 153 12.44 12.76 -5.39
CA ARG A 153 12.01 12.44 -6.76
C ARG A 153 11.51 11.01 -6.82
N ARG A 154 10.40 10.81 -7.52
CA ARG A 154 9.84 9.49 -7.78
C ARG A 154 10.86 8.63 -8.56
N PRO A 155 10.94 7.32 -8.28
CA PRO A 155 11.70 6.41 -9.14
C PRO A 155 11.12 6.38 -10.56
N ARG A 156 12.00 6.31 -11.58
CA ARG A 156 11.60 6.37 -13.00
C ARG A 156 10.65 5.25 -13.42
N TRP A 157 10.73 4.10 -12.77
CA TRP A 157 9.87 2.94 -13.05
C TRP A 157 8.44 3.10 -12.48
N THR A 158 8.19 4.12 -11.65
CA THR A 158 6.85 4.39 -11.13
C THR A 158 6.03 5.21 -12.12
N ASN A 159 4.96 4.63 -12.67
CA ASN A 159 3.99 5.34 -13.52
C ASN A 159 2.82 5.94 -12.72
N SER A 160 2.99 6.18 -11.42
CA SER A 160 1.92 6.71 -10.57
C SER A 160 1.79 8.23 -10.74
N SER A 161 0.55 8.70 -10.87
CA SER A 161 0.14 10.11 -10.86
C SER A 161 -0.13 10.66 -9.46
N ASN A 162 0.11 9.87 -8.40
CA ASN A 162 -0.20 10.28 -7.03
C ASN A 162 0.59 11.54 -6.65
N THR A 163 -0.12 12.57 -6.20
CA THR A 163 0.48 13.75 -5.58
C THR A 163 1.02 13.36 -4.21
N ALA A 164 2.34 13.28 -4.08
CA ALA A 164 3.04 12.94 -2.85
C ALA A 164 4.05 14.04 -2.51
N ASP A 165 4.25 14.27 -1.21
CA ASP A 165 5.22 15.23 -0.71
C ASP A 165 6.66 14.70 -0.86
N PHE A 166 6.84 13.39 -0.73
CA PHE A 166 8.08 12.66 -1.02
C PHE A 166 7.78 11.16 -1.21
N PHE A 167 8.80 10.36 -1.48
CA PHE A 167 8.66 8.92 -1.67
C PHE A 167 9.57 8.16 -0.72
N LEU A 168 9.12 7.02 -0.19
CA LEU A 168 10.00 6.03 0.42
C LEU A 168 10.33 4.95 -0.58
N ILE A 169 11.59 4.53 -0.61
CA ILE A 169 12.06 3.42 -1.43
C ILE A 169 12.76 2.40 -0.53
N ALA A 170 12.58 1.12 -0.82
CA ALA A 170 13.08 0.01 0.00
C ALA A 170 13.16 -1.30 -0.81
N GLY A 171 13.72 -2.36 -0.20
CA GLY A 171 13.80 -3.71 -0.78
C GLY A 171 14.96 -3.90 -1.76
N GLY A 172 16.04 -3.13 -1.58
CA GLY A 172 17.27 -3.15 -2.34
C GLY A 172 18.42 -3.87 -1.65
N ASN A 173 18.18 -5.09 -1.15
CA ASN A 173 19.29 -6.04 -1.07
C ASN A 173 19.89 -6.10 -2.49
N ASP A 174 21.17 -5.74 -2.65
CA ASP A 174 21.89 -5.59 -3.93
C ASP A 174 21.76 -4.22 -4.63
N GLY A 175 21.36 -3.16 -3.91
CA GLY A 175 21.35 -1.79 -4.44
C GLY A 175 20.16 -1.47 -5.35
N GLU A 176 19.20 -2.40 -5.47
CA GLU A 176 18.08 -2.31 -6.39
C GLU A 176 16.72 -2.25 -5.70
N GLU A 177 16.21 -1.03 -5.54
CA GLU A 177 14.90 -0.73 -4.94
C GLU A 177 13.77 -1.54 -5.59
N GLU A 178 12.92 -2.10 -4.76
CA GLU A 178 11.79 -2.95 -5.17
C GLU A 178 10.43 -2.32 -4.85
N PHE A 179 10.37 -1.60 -3.73
CA PHE A 179 9.17 -0.95 -3.24
C PHE A 179 9.31 0.57 -3.36
N CYS A 180 8.19 1.23 -3.65
CA CYS A 180 8.06 2.67 -3.58
C CYS A 180 6.74 3.03 -2.89
N LEU A 181 6.77 3.87 -1.86
CA LEU A 181 5.59 4.34 -1.15
C LEU A 181 5.51 5.86 -1.33
N PRO A 182 4.51 6.37 -2.06
CA PRO A 182 4.21 7.79 -2.09
C PRO A 182 3.74 8.24 -0.70
N ILE A 183 4.38 9.27 -0.15
CA ILE A 183 4.15 9.74 1.21
C ILE A 183 3.49 11.12 1.22
N SER A 184 2.53 11.30 2.12
CA SER A 184 2.04 12.61 2.50
C SER A 184 2.57 13.04 3.88
N ARG A 185 2.88 14.33 4.01
CA ARG A 185 3.15 15.03 5.28
C ARG A 185 1.86 15.40 6.03
N GLN A 186 0.68 15.15 5.45
CA GLN A 186 -0.61 15.36 6.12
C GLN A 186 -0.99 14.22 7.08
N GLY A 187 -0.02 13.51 7.65
CA GLY A 187 -0.25 12.34 8.49
C GLY A 187 -1.22 12.66 9.64
N GLY A 188 -2.42 12.08 9.58
CA GLY A 188 -3.40 12.13 10.66
C GLY A 188 -2.94 11.30 11.86
N GLY A 189 -3.13 11.82 13.07
CA GLY A 189 -2.82 11.12 14.34
C GLY A 189 -1.36 11.26 14.79
N ALA A 190 -0.84 10.19 15.43
CA ALA A 190 0.44 10.19 16.17
C ALA A 190 1.71 10.18 15.30
N LYS A 191 1.62 9.79 14.02
CA LYS A 191 2.78 9.75 13.10
C LYS A 191 2.78 10.98 12.17
N PRO A 192 3.95 11.56 11.87
CA PRO A 192 4.04 12.75 11.01
C PRO A 192 3.84 12.43 9.52
N PHE A 193 4.08 11.19 9.09
CA PHE A 193 4.04 10.80 7.68
C PHE A 193 3.01 9.71 7.42
N GLU A 194 2.45 9.70 6.23
CA GLU A 194 1.43 8.73 5.81
C GLU A 194 1.76 8.13 4.44
N ALA A 195 1.85 6.81 4.37
CA ALA A 195 2.02 6.09 3.12
C ALA A 195 0.68 5.90 2.41
N LEU A 196 0.50 6.60 1.28
CA LEU A 196 -0.77 6.63 0.55
C LEU A 196 -1.09 5.29 -0.13
N THR A 197 -0.06 4.60 -0.57
CA THR A 197 -0.13 3.27 -1.19
C THR A 197 1.26 2.64 -1.15
N LEU A 198 1.36 1.40 -1.60
CA LEU A 198 2.62 0.75 -1.93
C LEU A 198 2.64 0.50 -3.42
N LEU A 199 3.78 0.73 -4.08
CA LEU A 199 4.09 0.41 -5.47
C LEU A 199 5.19 -0.65 -5.49
N HIS A 200 5.08 -1.61 -6.42
CA HIS A 200 6.07 -2.65 -6.60
C HIS A 200 6.71 -2.52 -7.98
N ARG A 201 8.03 -2.62 -8.09
CA ARG A 201 8.75 -2.37 -9.35
C ARG A 201 8.43 -3.36 -10.45
N SER A 202 8.01 -4.59 -10.13
CA SER A 202 7.56 -5.57 -11.12
C SER A 202 6.15 -5.30 -11.67
N MET A 203 5.40 -4.30 -11.18
CA MET A 203 4.02 -4.04 -11.63
C MET A 203 3.84 -3.99 -13.16
N PRO A 204 4.75 -3.37 -13.95
CA PRO A 204 4.63 -3.40 -15.41
C PRO A 204 4.65 -4.81 -16.02
N LEU A 205 5.31 -5.78 -15.38
CA LEU A 205 5.34 -7.18 -15.86
C LEU A 205 3.96 -7.85 -15.76
N PHE A 206 3.13 -7.44 -14.80
CA PHE A 206 1.77 -7.94 -14.62
C PHE A 206 0.77 -7.34 -15.62
N GLY A 207 1.17 -6.29 -16.35
CA GLY A 207 0.37 -5.69 -17.41
C GLY A 207 0.71 -6.19 -18.82
N LEU A 208 1.67 -7.12 -18.96
CA LEU A 208 2.06 -7.67 -20.26
C LEU A 208 0.98 -8.61 -20.82
N SER A 209 0.81 -8.61 -22.13
CA SER A 209 0.05 -9.66 -22.82
C SER A 209 0.75 -11.02 -22.70
N SER A 210 0.02 -12.12 -22.86
CA SER A 210 0.56 -13.49 -22.83
C SER A 210 1.74 -13.67 -23.79
N ALA A 211 1.63 -13.14 -25.02
CA ALA A 211 2.68 -13.20 -26.03
C ALA A 211 3.93 -12.38 -25.65
N GLU A 212 3.75 -11.20 -25.05
CA GLU A 212 4.86 -10.41 -24.51
C GLU A 212 5.52 -11.09 -23.33
N LEU A 213 4.73 -11.69 -22.43
CA LEU A 213 5.22 -12.43 -21.28
C LEU A 213 6.10 -13.60 -21.72
N ALA A 214 5.66 -14.37 -22.73
CA ALA A 214 6.45 -15.48 -23.29
C ALA A 214 7.84 -15.04 -23.75
N ARG A 215 7.95 -13.87 -24.41
CA ARG A 215 9.24 -13.30 -24.85
C ARG A 215 10.13 -12.83 -23.70
N ARG A 216 9.58 -12.65 -22.50
CA ARG A 216 10.28 -12.17 -21.30
C ARG A 216 10.71 -13.29 -20.36
N VAL A 217 10.39 -14.55 -20.69
CA VAL A 217 10.75 -15.74 -19.92
C VAL A 217 11.94 -16.44 -20.57
N ALA A 218 13.05 -16.50 -19.83
CA ALA A 218 14.19 -17.37 -20.13
C ALA A 218 13.98 -18.74 -19.47
N PHE A 219 14.49 -19.79 -20.11
CA PHE A 219 14.38 -21.17 -19.62
C PHE A 219 15.64 -21.96 -19.98
N SER A 220 15.96 -22.95 -19.14
CA SER A 220 17.09 -23.88 -19.36
C SER A 220 16.61 -25.18 -20.01
N LYS A 221 17.56 -26.05 -20.40
CA LYS A 221 17.25 -27.37 -20.97
C LYS A 221 16.51 -28.26 -19.96
N GLU A 222 16.82 -28.13 -18.68
CA GLU A 222 16.19 -28.88 -17.59
C GLU A 222 14.71 -28.50 -17.43
N VAL A 223 14.39 -27.21 -17.56
CA VAL A 223 13.00 -26.72 -17.54
C VAL A 223 12.23 -27.30 -18.73
N LEU A 224 12.82 -27.30 -19.92
CA LEU A 224 12.19 -27.89 -21.11
C LEU A 224 11.98 -29.40 -20.95
N ALA A 225 12.97 -30.15 -20.43
CA ALA A 225 12.84 -31.57 -20.17
C ALA A 225 11.76 -31.87 -19.09
N ALA A 226 11.60 -31.00 -18.10
CA ALA A 226 10.51 -31.12 -17.12
C ALA A 226 9.13 -30.84 -17.76
N PHE A 227 9.03 -29.83 -18.62
CA PHE A 227 7.82 -29.54 -19.37
C PHE A 227 7.42 -30.72 -20.26
N ASP A 228 8.36 -31.28 -21.02
CA ASP A 228 8.10 -32.38 -21.95
C ASP A 228 7.58 -33.64 -21.24
N ARG A 229 8.09 -33.94 -20.05
CA ARG A 229 7.57 -35.06 -19.22
C ARG A 229 6.13 -34.84 -18.76
N LEU A 230 5.75 -33.60 -18.48
CA LEU A 230 4.39 -33.28 -18.02
C LEU A 230 3.41 -33.12 -19.19
N TYR A 231 3.92 -32.70 -20.34
CA TYR A 231 3.13 -32.35 -21.52
C TYR A 231 3.86 -32.80 -22.80
N PRO A 232 3.95 -34.13 -23.03
CA PRO A 232 4.64 -34.67 -24.19
C PRO A 232 3.89 -34.32 -25.47
N GLY A 233 4.63 -34.23 -26.58
CA GLY A 233 4.03 -33.90 -27.87
C GLY A 233 5.06 -33.78 -28.97
N GLU A 234 4.59 -33.66 -30.21
CA GLU A 234 5.44 -33.60 -31.39
C GLU A 234 6.10 -32.23 -31.56
N GLY A 235 7.24 -32.20 -32.26
CA GLY A 235 7.98 -30.98 -32.56
C GLY A 235 8.88 -30.48 -31.42
N SER A 236 9.39 -29.25 -31.58
CA SER A 236 10.34 -28.64 -30.65
C SER A 236 9.69 -28.31 -29.30
N THR A 237 10.18 -28.92 -28.21
CA THR A 237 9.74 -28.63 -26.84
C THR A 237 9.86 -27.15 -26.48
N ALA A 238 10.91 -26.46 -26.96
CA ALA A 238 11.09 -25.02 -26.72
C ALA A 238 10.00 -24.17 -27.38
N SER A 239 9.61 -24.53 -28.61
CA SER A 239 8.52 -23.86 -29.33
C SER A 239 7.19 -24.09 -28.61
N ARG A 240 6.86 -25.34 -28.26
CA ARG A 240 5.64 -25.67 -27.51
C ARG A 240 5.57 -24.99 -26.15
N PHE A 241 6.69 -24.92 -25.42
CA PHE A 241 6.77 -24.21 -24.15
C PHE A 241 6.45 -22.71 -24.32
N THR A 242 7.10 -22.07 -25.29
CA THR A 242 6.90 -20.64 -25.57
C THR A 242 5.46 -20.37 -26.03
N GLU A 243 4.91 -21.21 -26.90
CA GLU A 243 3.54 -21.11 -27.41
C GLU A 243 2.51 -21.28 -26.29
N THR A 244 2.73 -22.22 -25.37
CA THR A 244 1.85 -22.43 -24.21
C THR A 244 1.75 -21.16 -23.37
N ILE A 245 2.88 -20.48 -23.11
CA ILE A 245 2.89 -19.19 -22.41
C ILE A 245 2.25 -18.10 -23.30
N ALA A 246 2.54 -18.08 -24.60
CA ALA A 246 2.01 -17.05 -25.50
C ALA A 246 0.49 -17.10 -25.64
N LEU A 247 -0.12 -18.28 -25.53
CA LEU A 247 -1.57 -18.48 -25.64
C LEU A 247 -2.29 -18.23 -24.31
N HIS A 248 -1.71 -18.66 -23.18
CA HIS A 248 -2.44 -18.73 -21.90
C HIS A 248 -1.70 -18.12 -20.71
N GLY A 249 -0.49 -17.63 -20.93
CA GLY A 249 0.41 -17.16 -19.89
C GLY A 249 -0.09 -15.91 -19.19
N ARG A 250 -0.15 -15.98 -17.87
CA ARG A 250 -0.30 -14.80 -17.00
C ARG A 250 0.68 -14.87 -15.85
N LEU A 251 1.10 -13.71 -15.37
CA LEU A 251 1.97 -13.61 -14.21
C LEU A 251 1.13 -13.53 -12.93
N GLU A 252 1.45 -14.36 -11.94
CA GLU A 252 0.84 -14.36 -10.63
C GLU A 252 1.90 -14.16 -9.54
N TRP A 253 1.50 -13.47 -8.47
CA TRP A 253 2.37 -13.25 -7.30
C TRP A 253 2.53 -14.53 -6.47
N HIS A 254 1.59 -15.47 -6.58
CA HIS A 254 1.48 -16.64 -5.72
C HIS A 254 1.38 -17.90 -6.58
N PRO A 255 1.81 -19.05 -6.04
CA PRO A 255 1.55 -20.30 -6.72
C PRO A 255 0.04 -20.56 -6.76
N PRO A 256 -0.46 -21.36 -7.72
CA PRO A 256 -1.85 -21.79 -7.72
C PRO A 256 -2.24 -22.46 -6.41
N SER A 257 -3.52 -22.35 -6.04
CA SER A 257 -4.03 -22.88 -4.76
C SER A 257 -3.70 -24.37 -4.58
N GLY A 258 -3.23 -24.72 -3.38
CA GLY A 258 -2.83 -26.09 -3.03
C GLY A 258 -1.39 -26.46 -3.39
N HIS A 259 -0.62 -25.54 -3.97
CA HIS A 259 0.80 -25.72 -4.25
C HIS A 259 1.68 -24.94 -3.26
N ALA A 260 2.84 -25.52 -2.95
CA ALA A 260 3.82 -24.89 -2.07
C ALA A 260 4.58 -23.79 -2.84
N ARG A 261 5.09 -22.79 -2.10
CA ARG A 261 5.97 -21.78 -2.71
C ARG A 261 7.32 -22.40 -3.05
N HIS A 262 7.81 -22.12 -4.25
CA HIS A 262 9.15 -22.49 -4.66
C HIS A 262 10.17 -21.52 -4.03
N HIS A 263 11.24 -22.05 -3.42
CA HIS A 263 12.17 -21.27 -2.58
C HIS A 263 12.87 -20.11 -3.33
N GLY A 264 13.21 -20.30 -4.61
CA GLY A 264 13.82 -19.26 -5.45
C GLY A 264 12.84 -18.43 -6.28
N ALA A 265 11.54 -18.73 -6.24
CA ALA A 265 10.59 -18.05 -7.11
C ALA A 265 10.14 -16.72 -6.51
N ARG A 266 10.19 -15.68 -7.35
CA ARG A 266 9.57 -14.39 -7.02
C ARG A 266 8.13 -14.32 -7.51
N PHE A 267 7.87 -14.84 -8.70
CA PHE A 267 6.55 -14.88 -9.32
C PHE A 267 6.29 -16.26 -9.93
N TYR A 268 5.09 -16.44 -10.49
CA TYR A 268 4.67 -17.68 -11.14
C TYR A 268 4.02 -17.33 -12.47
N VAL A 269 4.49 -17.94 -13.56
CA VAL A 269 3.78 -17.86 -14.85
C VAL A 269 2.81 -19.02 -14.90
N VAL A 270 1.51 -18.73 -14.95
CA VAL A 270 0.46 -19.75 -15.08
C VAL A 270 0.03 -19.80 -16.54
N ALA A 271 0.15 -20.97 -17.17
CA ALA A 271 -0.12 -21.17 -18.59
C ALA A 271 -0.89 -22.49 -18.81
N GLY A 272 -2.22 -22.40 -18.80
CA GLY A 272 -3.09 -23.56 -18.98
C GLY A 272 -2.91 -24.65 -17.90
N PRO A 273 -2.50 -25.88 -18.27
CA PRO A 273 -2.36 -27.00 -17.33
C PRO A 273 -1.08 -26.97 -16.50
N VAL A 274 -0.19 -25.99 -16.73
CA VAL A 274 1.08 -25.85 -16.02
C VAL A 274 1.25 -24.48 -15.37
N PHE A 275 2.10 -24.42 -14.36
CA PHE A 275 2.64 -23.18 -13.85
C PHE A 275 4.16 -23.30 -13.69
N ILE A 276 4.83 -22.16 -13.81
CA ILE A 276 6.29 -22.05 -13.94
C ILE A 276 6.75 -21.11 -12.83
N PRO A 277 7.39 -21.59 -11.75
CA PRO A 277 8.07 -20.72 -10.81
C PRO A 277 9.17 -19.94 -11.53
N VAL A 278 9.18 -18.61 -11.37
CA VAL A 278 10.18 -17.74 -12.02
C VAL A 278 10.95 -16.91 -10.99
N ALA A 279 12.27 -16.89 -11.12
CA ALA A 279 13.10 -15.88 -10.49
C ALA A 279 12.99 -14.56 -11.27
N TRP A 280 13.20 -13.45 -10.57
CA TRP A 280 13.11 -12.12 -11.16
C TRP A 280 14.46 -11.42 -11.18
N LYS A 281 14.99 -11.18 -12.38
CA LYS A 281 16.20 -10.39 -12.61
C LYS A 281 15.81 -8.95 -12.92
N LYS A 282 15.89 -8.10 -11.89
CA LYS A 282 15.68 -6.66 -11.99
C LYS A 282 16.67 -6.11 -13.05
N ASN A 283 16.21 -5.26 -13.98
CA ASN A 283 16.99 -4.68 -15.10
C ASN A 283 17.40 -5.57 -16.30
N SER A 284 16.86 -6.78 -16.43
CA SER A 284 17.05 -7.57 -17.65
C SER A 284 15.95 -7.32 -18.69
N GLN A 285 16.31 -7.36 -19.98
CA GLN A 285 15.32 -7.41 -21.08
C GLN A 285 14.51 -8.71 -21.06
N VAL A 286 15.08 -9.78 -20.49
CA VAL A 286 14.42 -11.05 -20.20
C VAL A 286 14.42 -11.24 -18.67
N PRO A 287 13.49 -10.57 -17.96
CA PRO A 287 13.55 -10.43 -16.50
C PRO A 287 13.05 -11.67 -15.75
N LEU A 288 12.40 -12.62 -16.42
CA LEU A 288 11.85 -13.81 -15.77
C LEU A 288 12.70 -15.03 -16.14
N LEU A 289 13.27 -15.70 -15.14
CA LEU A 289 14.01 -16.93 -15.34
C LEU A 289 13.18 -18.10 -14.79
N ALA A 290 12.75 -19.00 -15.67
CA ALA A 290 12.05 -20.22 -15.28
C ALA A 290 12.96 -21.11 -14.42
N LEU A 291 12.45 -21.53 -13.28
CA LEU A 291 13.15 -22.38 -12.31
C LEU A 291 12.69 -23.83 -12.36
N GLY A 292 11.56 -24.10 -13.02
CA GLY A 292 10.95 -25.42 -13.12
C GLY A 292 9.58 -25.34 -13.78
N VAL A 293 8.89 -26.47 -13.85
CA VAL A 293 7.53 -26.59 -14.37
C VAL A 293 6.76 -27.56 -13.50
N GLU A 294 5.55 -27.16 -13.11
CA GLU A 294 4.64 -27.97 -12.30
C GLU A 294 3.25 -27.98 -12.94
N SER A 295 2.48 -29.04 -12.70
CA SER A 295 1.07 -29.07 -13.15
C SER A 295 0.20 -28.22 -12.23
N THR A 296 -0.76 -27.50 -12.80
CA THR A 296 -1.79 -26.78 -12.03
C THR A 296 -2.76 -27.75 -11.34
N ARG A 297 -2.87 -28.99 -11.82
CA ARG A 297 -3.70 -30.03 -11.20
C ARG A 297 -3.05 -30.48 -9.90
N VAL A 298 -3.71 -30.22 -8.77
CA VAL A 298 -3.28 -30.76 -7.46
C VAL A 298 -3.48 -32.28 -7.48
N PRO A 299 -2.42 -33.08 -7.25
CA PRO A 299 -2.55 -34.54 -7.23
C PRO A 299 -3.58 -34.97 -6.16
N LEU A 300 -4.46 -35.91 -6.49
CA LEU A 300 -5.48 -36.46 -5.58
C LEU A 300 -4.92 -36.82 -4.20
N ARG A 301 -3.69 -37.34 -4.14
CA ARG A 301 -2.99 -37.68 -2.90
C ARG A 301 -2.76 -36.48 -1.97
N ARG A 302 -2.46 -35.29 -2.50
CA ARG A 302 -2.31 -34.07 -1.68
C ARG A 302 -3.66 -33.56 -1.20
N ARG A 303 -4.72 -33.67 -2.02
CA ARG A 303 -6.10 -33.40 -1.58
C ARG A 303 -6.52 -34.34 -0.46
N LEU A 304 -6.21 -35.63 -0.59
CA LEU A 304 -6.49 -36.64 0.44
C LEU A 304 -5.72 -36.35 1.73
N VAL A 305 -4.42 -36.02 1.65
CA VAL A 305 -3.61 -35.67 2.84
C VAL A 305 -4.08 -34.38 3.50
N ALA A 306 -4.45 -33.36 2.73
CA ALA A 306 -5.02 -32.12 3.28
C ALA A 306 -6.37 -32.38 3.95
N TRP A 307 -7.25 -33.16 3.31
CA TRP A 307 -8.53 -33.60 3.87
C TRP A 307 -8.34 -34.42 5.15
N LEU A 308 -7.42 -35.39 5.15
CA LEU A 308 -7.07 -36.20 6.32
C LEU A 308 -6.53 -35.33 7.45
N ARG A 309 -5.63 -34.37 7.18
CA ARG A 309 -5.15 -33.43 8.20
C ARG A 309 -6.27 -32.57 8.76
N GLN A 310 -7.19 -32.11 7.94
CA GLN A 310 -8.32 -31.28 8.39
C GLN A 310 -9.35 -32.09 9.20
N ARG A 311 -9.54 -33.37 8.88
CA ARG A 311 -10.46 -34.31 9.54
C ARG A 311 -9.88 -34.91 10.83
N PHE A 312 -8.57 -35.13 10.87
CA PHE A 312 -7.85 -35.82 11.94
C PHE A 312 -6.85 -34.92 12.67
N SER A 313 -6.94 -33.59 12.54
CA SER A 313 -6.33 -32.67 13.52
C SER A 313 -7.05 -32.84 14.86
N LEU A 314 -6.67 -33.93 15.54
CA LEU A 314 -6.98 -34.18 16.93
C LEU A 314 -6.48 -32.98 17.72
N ARG A 315 -7.41 -32.38 18.46
CA ARG A 315 -7.11 -31.52 19.59
C ARG A 315 -6.15 -32.31 20.49
N VAL A 316 -4.87 -31.95 20.47
CA VAL A 316 -4.02 -32.19 21.63
C VAL A 316 -4.37 -31.06 22.59
N THR A 317 -5.44 -31.29 23.36
CA THR A 317 -5.63 -30.70 24.69
C THR A 317 -4.72 -31.40 25.66
#